data_AF-A0A6G0XKY3-F1
#
_entry.id   AF-A0A6G0XKY3-F1
#
_cell.length_a   1.000
_cell.length_b   1.000
_cell.length_c   1.000
_cell.angle_alpha   90.00
_cell.angle_beta   90.00
_cell.angle_gamma   90.00
#
_symmetry.space_group_name_H-M   'P 1'
#
loop_
_entity.id
_entity.type
_entity.pdbx_description
1 polymer ?
#
loop_
_entity_poly.entity_id
_entity_poly.type
_entity_poly.pdbx_seq_one_letter_code
_entity_poly.pdbx_strand_id
1 'polypeptide(L)'
;MDRSKTIEDAFEYVKTERSRVVTKYELLMILRLHASLRDKNLPDATQRIVHLSGRSLKVVKGVWTEFRQHGTVTEASPAANRLTHAPRVPIQSTTESLVHDFVRERRLTKTRQWRRM
;
A
#
# COMPACT_ATOMS: atom_id res chain seq x y z
N MET A 1 38.40 -12.64 6.20
CA MET A 1 38.00 -11.22 6.31
C MET A 1 36.59 -11.17 6.86
N ASP A 2 36.45 -10.84 8.13
CA ASP A 2 35.15 -10.49 8.71
C ASP A 2 34.78 -9.09 8.20
N ARG A 3 33.78 -8.98 7.32
CA ARG A 3 33.21 -7.69 6.94
C ARG A 3 32.16 -7.36 8.00
N SER A 4 32.63 -6.85 9.13
CA SER A 4 31.77 -6.22 10.12
C SER A 4 30.98 -5.10 9.43
N LYS A 5 29.65 -5.15 9.51
CA LYS A 5 28.78 -4.12 8.93
C LYS A 5 29.05 -2.77 9.58
N THR A 6 29.12 -1.71 8.78
CA THR A 6 29.35 -0.34 9.26
C THR A 6 28.02 0.37 9.57
N ILE A 7 28.11 1.61 10.07
CA ILE A 7 26.94 2.46 10.33
C ILE A 7 26.25 2.83 9.00
N GLU A 8 27.03 3.06 7.96
CA GLU A 8 26.54 3.38 6.61
C GLU A 8 25.69 2.23 6.05
N ASP A 9 26.14 0.97 6.24
CA ASP A 9 25.38 -0.22 5.83
C ASP A 9 24.01 -0.28 6.51
N ALA A 10 23.92 0.14 7.77
CA ALA A 10 22.66 0.18 8.50
C ALA A 10 21.71 1.26 7.95
N PHE A 11 22.23 2.45 7.63
CA PHE A 11 21.42 3.51 7.00
C PHE A 11 20.94 3.13 5.61
N GLU A 12 21.79 2.46 4.82
CA GLU A 12 21.43 1.97 3.50
C GLU A 12 20.37 0.87 3.57
N TYR A 13 20.51 -0.07 4.52
CA TYR A 13 19.49 -1.09 4.77
C TYR A 13 18.14 -0.47 5.13
N VAL A 14 18.12 0.48 6.08
CA VAL A 14 16.87 1.20 6.44
C VAL A 14 16.28 1.90 5.23
N LYS A 15 17.10 2.58 4.41
CA LYS A 15 16.61 3.27 3.21
C LYS A 15 15.99 2.31 2.20
N THR A 16 16.50 1.09 2.11
CA THR A 16 16.05 0.04 1.17
C THR A 16 14.77 -0.64 1.64
N GLU A 17 14.71 -1.05 2.91
CA GLU A 17 13.56 -1.77 3.47
C GLU A 17 12.37 -0.87 3.82
N ARG A 18 12.61 0.42 3.98
CA ARG A 18 11.58 1.32 4.49
C ARG A 18 10.44 1.50 3.50
N SER A 19 9.23 1.20 3.98
CA SER A 19 8.00 1.46 3.24
C SER A 19 7.84 2.96 2.92
N ARG A 20 7.36 3.23 1.71
CA ARG A 20 6.95 4.58 1.27
C ARG A 20 5.74 5.08 2.06
N VAL A 21 4.89 4.17 2.53
CA VAL A 21 3.74 4.50 3.38
C VAL A 21 4.22 4.66 4.82
N VAL A 22 3.74 5.71 5.49
CA VAL A 22 4.05 5.97 6.90
C VAL A 22 3.07 5.17 7.74
N THR A 23 3.57 4.18 8.46
CA THR A 23 2.73 3.27 9.24
C THR A 23 2.20 3.93 10.50
N LYS A 24 1.12 3.40 11.08
CA LYS A 24 0.60 3.87 12.38
C LYS A 24 1.69 3.94 13.46
N TYR A 25 2.55 2.92 13.53
CA TYR A 25 3.65 2.88 14.50
C TYR A 25 4.65 4.02 14.31
N GLU A 26 5.02 4.32 13.06
CA GLU A 26 5.91 5.46 12.78
C GLU A 26 5.26 6.80 13.16
N LEU A 27 3.97 6.98 12.89
CA LEU A 27 3.23 8.19 13.30
C LEU A 27 3.24 8.37 14.82
N LEU A 28 2.97 7.28 15.56
CA LEU A 28 3.02 7.29 17.02
C LEU A 28 4.42 7.59 17.55
N MET A 29 5.46 7.06 16.90
CA MET A 29 6.85 7.36 17.27
C MET A 29 7.20 8.83 17.04
N ILE A 30 6.80 9.39 15.88
CA ILE A 30 6.97 10.83 15.58
C ILE A 30 6.24 11.68 16.61
N LEU A 31 5.01 11.31 16.98
CA LEU A 31 4.23 12.03 17.98
C LEU A 31 4.88 11.98 19.37
N ARG A 32 5.36 10.80 19.79
CA ARG A 32 6.11 10.64 21.04
C ARG A 32 7.38 11.49 21.07
N LEU A 33 8.10 11.58 19.95
CA LEU A 33 9.29 12.43 19.84
C LEU A 33 8.92 13.91 19.96
N HIS A 34 7.83 14.36 19.33
CA HIS A 34 7.34 15.74 19.52
C HIS A 34 7.05 16.03 20.98
N ALA A 35 6.29 15.14 21.65
CA ALA A 35 5.95 15.31 23.06
C ALA A 35 7.22 15.41 23.93
N SER A 36 8.16 14.47 23.76
CA SER A 36 9.41 14.41 24.54
C SER A 36 10.33 15.61 24.33
N LEU A 37 10.51 16.06 23.08
CA LEU A 37 11.39 17.19 22.79
C LEU A 37 10.78 18.53 23.23
N ARG A 38 9.46 18.66 23.16
CA ARG A 38 8.74 19.87 23.61
C ARG A 38 8.66 19.93 25.14
N ASP A 39 8.47 18.80 25.80
CA ASP A 39 8.54 18.69 27.26
C ASP A 39 9.91 19.18 27.78
N LYS A 40 10.98 18.86 27.05
CA LYS A 40 12.35 19.32 27.35
C LYS A 40 12.66 20.75 26.84
N ASN A 41 11.69 21.48 26.30
CA ASN A 41 11.86 22.81 25.70
C ASN A 41 13.04 22.93 24.72
N LEU A 42 13.33 21.86 23.97
CA LEU A 42 14.45 21.86 23.05
C LEU A 42 14.15 22.69 21.80
N PRO A 43 15.06 23.60 21.38
CA PRO A 43 14.92 24.30 20.12
C PRO A 43 15.03 23.31 18.95
N ASP A 44 14.41 23.67 17.82
CA ASP A 44 14.44 22.91 16.57
C ASP A 44 13.97 21.45 16.68
N ALA A 45 13.09 21.15 17.65
CA ALA A 45 12.52 19.81 17.85
C ALA A 45 12.04 19.18 16.54
N THR A 46 11.37 19.96 15.68
CA THR A 46 10.86 19.46 14.40
C THR A 46 11.98 19.00 13.46
N GLN A 47 13.08 19.76 13.34
CA GLN A 47 14.20 19.40 12.46
C GLN A 47 14.96 18.18 13.00
N ARG A 48 15.14 18.11 14.33
CA ARG A 48 15.72 16.92 14.98
C ARG A 48 14.88 15.67 14.69
N ILE A 49 13.55 15.78 14.76
CA ILE A 49 12.66 14.66 14.44
C ILE A 49 12.75 14.28 12.96
N VAL A 50 12.87 15.24 12.04
CA VAL A 50 13.10 14.94 10.62
C VAL A 50 14.36 14.09 10.44
N HIS A 51 15.46 14.45 11.11
CA HIS A 51 16.69 13.69 11.04
C HIS A 51 16.57 12.30 11.70
N LEU A 52 16.02 12.22 12.92
CA LEU A 52 15.86 10.97 13.67
C LEU A 52 14.88 10.00 13.01
N SER A 53 13.75 10.53 12.51
CA SER A 53 12.73 9.71 11.87
C SER A 53 13.05 9.43 10.41
N GLY A 54 13.88 10.23 9.74
CA GLY A 54 14.10 10.16 8.29
C GLY A 54 12.85 10.45 7.44
N ARG A 55 11.80 11.04 8.02
CA ARG A 55 10.58 11.46 7.30
C ARG A 55 10.65 12.95 6.96
N SER A 56 9.95 13.35 5.89
CA SER A 56 9.97 14.74 5.44
C SER A 56 9.37 15.68 6.47
N LEU A 57 9.82 16.95 6.44
CA LEU A 57 9.31 18.00 7.32
C LEU A 57 7.79 18.13 7.27
N LYS A 58 7.19 17.93 6.09
CA LYS A 58 5.74 17.96 5.88
C LYS A 58 5.04 16.88 6.69
N VAL A 59 5.54 15.64 6.67
CA VAL A 59 4.97 14.53 7.45
C VAL A 59 5.09 14.83 8.94
N VAL A 60 6.29 15.19 9.40
CA VAL A 60 6.55 15.45 10.82
C VAL A 60 5.69 16.58 11.38
N LYS A 61 5.52 17.68 10.64
CA LYS A 61 4.61 18.77 11.02
C LYS A 61 3.15 18.33 10.95
N GLY A 62 2.77 17.62 9.89
CA GLY A 62 1.42 17.12 9.68
C GLY A 62 0.93 16.28 10.84
N VAL A 63 1.73 15.33 11.33
CA VAL A 63 1.41 14.48 12.50
C VAL A 63 1.08 15.31 13.73
N TRP A 64 1.90 16.32 14.03
CA TRP A 64 1.68 17.19 15.19
C TRP A 64 0.41 18.03 15.03
N THR A 65 0.18 18.58 13.85
CA THR A 65 -1.02 19.37 13.55
C THR A 65 -2.28 18.53 13.65
N GLU A 66 -2.31 17.34 13.03
CA GLU A 66 -3.45 16.42 13.06
C GLU A 66 -3.79 16.04 14.50
N PHE A 67 -2.78 15.66 15.30
CA PHE A 67 -3.00 15.33 16.70
C PHE A 67 -3.53 16.53 17.51
N ARG A 68 -3.01 17.73 17.29
CA ARG A 68 -3.51 18.94 17.98
C ARG A 68 -4.94 19.30 17.60
N GLN A 69 -5.36 18.98 16.37
CA GLN A 69 -6.71 19.30 15.87
C GLN A 69 -7.74 18.24 16.24
N HIS A 70 -7.37 16.96 16.21
CA HIS A 70 -8.31 15.84 16.30
C HIS A 70 -8.07 14.90 17.49
N GLY A 71 -6.94 15.03 18.19
CA GLY A 71 -6.53 14.10 19.26
C GLY A 71 -6.09 12.73 18.76
N THR A 72 -6.02 12.53 17.45
CA THR A 72 -5.67 11.26 16.80
C THR A 72 -4.65 11.48 15.68
N VAL A 73 -3.97 10.41 15.28
CA VAL A 73 -3.11 10.36 14.09
C VAL A 73 -3.57 9.22 13.20
N THR A 74 -3.79 9.46 11.92
CA THR A 74 -4.41 8.50 11.02
C THR A 74 -3.37 7.98 10.03
N GLU A 75 -3.26 6.65 9.94
CA GLU A 75 -2.40 6.04 8.92
C GLU A 75 -3.01 6.30 7.55
N ALA A 76 -2.20 6.81 6.63
CA ALA A 76 -2.60 6.93 5.24
C ALA A 76 -2.82 5.52 4.70
N SER A 77 -4.06 5.19 4.33
CA SER A 77 -4.33 3.96 3.59
C SER A 77 -3.46 3.98 2.34
N PRO A 78 -2.67 2.92 2.07
CA PRO A 78 -2.06 2.76 0.77
C PRO A 78 -3.16 2.92 -0.28
N ALA A 79 -2.86 3.61 -1.38
CA ALA A 79 -3.74 3.57 -2.53
C ALA A 79 -3.77 2.12 -3.00
N ALA A 80 -4.75 1.34 -2.53
CA ALA A 80 -5.08 0.09 -3.17
C ALA A 80 -5.39 0.47 -4.61
N ASN A 81 -4.75 -0.19 -5.58
CA ASN A 81 -5.20 -0.15 -6.96
C ASN A 81 -6.64 -0.69 -6.99
N ARG A 82 -7.61 0.15 -6.63
CA ARG A 82 -9.01 -0.01 -6.95
C ARG A 82 -9.12 0.28 -8.43
N LEU A 83 -8.57 -0.61 -9.25
CA LEU A 83 -9.10 -0.78 -10.58
C LEU A 83 -10.51 -1.33 -10.36
N THR A 84 -11.46 -0.42 -10.20
CA THR A 84 -12.91 -0.67 -10.26
C THR A 84 -13.31 -1.00 -11.70
N HIS A 85 -12.46 -1.75 -12.40
CA HIS A 85 -12.80 -2.36 -13.66
C HIS A 85 -13.11 -3.80 -13.31
N ALA A 86 -14.38 -4.18 -13.49
CA ALA A 86 -14.71 -5.59 -13.59
C ALA A 86 -13.69 -6.23 -14.55
N PRO A 87 -13.08 -7.38 -14.21
CA PRO A 87 -12.16 -8.05 -15.12
C PRO A 87 -12.89 -8.28 -16.43
N ARG A 88 -12.58 -7.47 -17.44
CA ARG A 88 -13.13 -7.64 -18.78
C ARG A 88 -12.38 -8.82 -19.35
N VAL A 89 -13.01 -9.99 -19.33
CA VAL A 89 -12.51 -11.16 -20.04
C VAL A 89 -12.24 -10.70 -21.47
N PRO A 90 -11.02 -10.90 -22.01
CA PRO A 90 -10.74 -10.58 -23.39
C PRO A 90 -11.67 -11.43 -24.27
N ILE A 91 -12.71 -10.80 -24.82
CA ILE A 91 -13.56 -11.44 -25.82
C ILE A 91 -12.72 -11.45 -27.11
N GLN A 92 -11.95 -12.52 -27.29
CA GLN A 92 -11.34 -12.81 -28.58
C GLN A 92 -12.42 -13.47 -29.45
N SER A 93 -12.65 -12.93 -30.64
CA SER A 93 -13.67 -13.42 -31.58
C SER A 93 -13.56 -14.92 -31.84
N THR A 94 -12.33 -15.44 -31.87
CA THR A 94 -12.05 -16.88 -32.00
C THR A 94 -12.65 -17.71 -30.87
N THR A 95 -12.50 -17.27 -29.62
CA THR A 95 -13.01 -17.99 -28.43
C THR A 95 -14.53 -17.93 -28.37
N GLU A 96 -15.13 -16.81 -28.77
CA GLU A 96 -16.57 -16.65 -28.87
C GLU A 96 -17.18 -17.61 -29.92
N SER A 97 -16.58 -17.68 -31.11
CA SER A 97 -17.00 -18.63 -32.15
C SER A 97 -16.92 -20.09 -31.69
N LEU A 98 -15.81 -20.48 -31.03
CA LEU A 98 -15.64 -21.84 -30.51
C LEU A 98 -16.70 -22.20 -29.45
N VAL A 99 -17.03 -21.26 -28.56
CA VAL A 99 -18.07 -21.48 -27.55
C VAL A 99 -19.46 -21.57 -28.20
N HIS A 100 -19.75 -20.71 -29.18
CA HIS A 100 -21.02 -20.75 -29.92
C HIS A 100 -21.19 -22.07 -30.70
N ASP A 101 -20.16 -22.53 -31.39
CA ASP A 101 -20.18 -23.78 -32.15
C ASP A 101 -20.37 -24.98 -31.22
N PHE A 102 -19.65 -25.03 -30.10
CA PHE A 102 -19.80 -26.06 -29.08
C PHE A 102 -21.24 -26.12 -28.52
N VAL A 103 -21.82 -24.95 -28.18
CA VAL A 103 -23.20 -24.87 -27.68
C VAL A 103 -24.21 -25.30 -28.75
N ARG A 104 -23.97 -24.92 -30.02
CA ARG A 104 -24.83 -25.28 -31.16
C ARG A 104 -24.83 -26.79 -31.40
N GLU A 105 -23.66 -27.43 -31.40
CA GLU A 105 -23.51 -28.88 -31.54
C GLU A 105 -24.18 -29.64 -30.39
N ARG A 106 -24.01 -29.16 -29.15
CA ARG A 106 -24.67 -29.74 -27.95
C ARG A 106 -26.19 -29.64 -28.03
N ARG A 107 -26.73 -28.51 -28.51
CA ARG A 107 -28.18 -28.34 -28.72
C ARG A 107 -28.70 -29.30 -29.79
N LEU A 108 -28.03 -29.41 -30.93
CA LEU A 108 -28.42 -30.32 -32.02
C LEU A 108 -28.40 -31.79 -31.58
N THR A 109 -27.41 -32.17 -30.78
CA THR A 109 -27.27 -33.54 -30.24
C THR A 109 -28.39 -33.85 -29.24
N LYS A 110 -28.77 -32.90 -28.38
CA LYS A 110 -29.93 -33.05 -27.48
C LYS A 110 -31.24 -33.21 -28.26
N THR A 111 -31.47 -32.43 -29.32
CA THR A 111 -32.73 -32.51 -30.10
C THR A 111 -32.87 -33.83 -30.87
N ARG A 112 -31.77 -34.51 -31.21
CA ARG A 112 -31.78 -35.80 -31.91
C ARG A 112 -32.11 -37.00 -31.00
N GLN A 113 -31.87 -36.89 -29.70
CA GLN A 113 -32.12 -38.01 -28.76
C GLN A 113 -33.61 -38.21 -28.45
N TRP A 114 -34.43 -37.14 -28.49
CA TRP A 114 -35.88 -37.22 -28.20
C TRP A 114 -36.76 -37.56 -29.41
N ARG A 115 -36.18 -37.73 -30.62
CA ARG A 115 -36.92 -38.10 -31.85
C ARG A 115 -36.70 -39.55 -32.30
N ARG A 116 -36.03 -40.38 -31.50
CA ARG A 116 -36.01 -41.85 -31.64
C ARG A 116 -36.51 -42.47 -30.33
N MET A 117 -37.81 -42.37 -30.11
CA MET A 117 -38.62 -43.28 -29.29
C MET A 117 -39.96 -43.40 -29.97
#